data_AF-A0A7W4DHF4-F1
#
_entry.id   AF-A0A7W4DHF4-F1
#
_cell.length_a   1.000
_cell.length_b   1.000
_cell.length_c   1.000
_cell.angle_alpha   90.00
_cell.angle_beta   90.00
_cell.angle_gamma   90.00
#
_symmetry.space_group_name_H-M   'P 1'
#
loop_
_entity.id
_entity.type
_entity.pdbx_description
1 polymer ?
#
loop_
_entity_poly.entity_id
_entity_poly.type
_entity_poly.pdbx_seq_one_letter_code
_entity_poly.pdbx_strand_id
1 'polypeptide(L)'
;MDLKTRINELESLVTTKLLCERTLDFTKRKIREEFSYSELLGLAVQTLNSLIFSANLQDLRAVVRRDQAFIVYRPLGKILAEVGVIGESTDNRMLRRPKIIIFGRKGAGLRNKSVEELIEELRSRNTNARRIQLMDRLKTRN
;
A
#
# COMPACT_ATOMS: atom_id res chain seq x y z
N MET A 1 -2.08 13.80 3.70
CA MET A 1 -1.24 12.66 4.14
C MET A 1 0.13 13.22 4.45
N ASP A 2 0.79 12.67 5.46
CA ASP A 2 2.16 12.93 5.86
C ASP A 2 2.78 11.63 6.43
N LEU A 3 3.99 11.70 6.97
CA LEU A 3 4.65 10.54 7.57
C LEU A 3 3.98 10.05 8.88
N LYS A 4 3.27 10.93 9.58
CA LYS A 4 2.60 10.61 10.85
C LYS A 4 1.24 9.96 10.64
N THR A 5 0.70 10.03 9.42
CA THR A 5 -0.55 9.41 9.02
C THR A 5 -0.53 7.92 9.39
N ARG A 6 -1.52 7.50 10.18
CA ARG A 6 -1.67 6.10 10.61
C ARG A 6 -2.19 5.26 9.47
N ILE A 7 -1.91 3.97 9.51
CA ILE A 7 -2.30 3.06 8.42
C ILE A 7 -3.82 2.99 8.23
N ASN A 8 -4.61 2.98 9.31
CA ASN A 8 -6.08 3.02 9.24
C ASN A 8 -6.62 4.35 8.67
N GLU A 9 -5.96 5.47 8.97
CA GLU A 9 -6.26 6.78 8.39
C GLU A 9 -5.93 6.77 6.90
N LEU A 10 -4.79 6.18 6.51
CA LEU A 10 -4.40 6.01 5.11
C LEU A 10 -5.40 5.12 4.34
N GLU A 11 -5.80 3.99 4.91
CA GLU A 11 -6.86 3.13 4.35
C GLU A 11 -8.14 3.92 4.08
N SER A 12 -8.57 4.72 5.05
CA SER A 12 -9.77 5.56 4.94
C SER A 12 -9.61 6.65 3.88
N LEU A 13 -8.47 7.34 3.87
CA LEU A 13 -8.17 8.38 2.88
C LEU A 13 -8.15 7.83 1.45
N VAL A 14 -7.48 6.70 1.22
CA VAL A 14 -7.40 6.08 -0.11
C VAL A 14 -8.78 5.60 -0.55
N THR A 15 -9.52 4.94 0.35
CA THR A 15 -10.88 4.47 0.05
C THR A 15 -11.79 5.63 -0.33
N THR A 16 -11.84 6.68 0.49
CA THR A 16 -12.68 7.86 0.22
C THR A 16 -12.30 8.54 -1.08
N LYS A 17 -11.01 8.79 -1.32
CA LYS A 17 -10.55 9.44 -2.56
C LYS A 17 -10.85 8.58 -3.79
N LEU A 18 -10.68 7.26 -3.72
CA LEU A 18 -11.05 6.34 -4.79
C LEU A 18 -12.56 6.42 -5.09
N LEU A 19 -13.40 6.38 -4.05
CA LEU A 19 -14.85 6.47 -4.19
C LEU A 19 -15.34 7.82 -4.72
N CYS A 20 -14.62 8.91 -4.45
CA CYS A 20 -14.98 10.23 -4.98
C CYS A 20 -14.52 10.44 -6.42
N GLU A 21 -13.32 9.98 -6.77
CA GLU A 21 -12.67 10.38 -8.03
C GLU A 21 -12.71 9.32 -9.11
N ARG A 22 -12.82 8.04 -8.75
CA ARG A 22 -12.57 6.92 -9.67
C ARG A 22 -13.77 6.03 -9.94
N THR A 23 -14.86 6.20 -9.18
CA THR A 23 -16.10 5.45 -9.40
C THR A 23 -17.13 6.23 -10.23
N LEU A 24 -16.90 7.53 -10.49
CA LEU A 24 -17.76 8.33 -11.34
C LEU A 24 -17.47 8.05 -12.83
N ASP A 25 -18.46 7.51 -13.55
CA ASP A 25 -18.45 7.44 -15.01
C ASP A 25 -18.84 8.81 -15.56
N PHE A 26 -17.84 9.59 -16.00
CA PHE A 26 -18.06 10.92 -16.56
C PHE A 26 -18.86 10.91 -17.87
N THR A 27 -18.78 9.84 -18.65
CA THR A 27 -19.50 9.70 -19.92
C THR A 27 -20.97 9.42 -19.68
N LYS A 28 -21.29 8.60 -18.68
CA LYS A 28 -22.67 8.23 -18.34
C LYS A 28 -23.28 9.07 -17.22
N ARG A 29 -22.49 9.98 -16.60
CA ARG A 29 -22.85 10.78 -15.42
C ARG A 29 -23.46 9.93 -14.30
N LYS A 30 -22.97 8.72 -14.11
CA LYS A 30 -23.46 7.77 -13.11
C LYS A 30 -22.30 7.27 -12.27
N ILE A 31 -22.57 7.04 -10.99
CA ILE A 31 -21.64 6.33 -10.12
C ILE A 31 -21.69 4.86 -10.53
N ARG A 32 -20.53 4.31 -10.84
CA ARG A 32 -20.36 2.89 -11.07
C ARG A 32 -20.23 2.21 -9.71
N GLU A 33 -21.06 1.21 -9.47
CA GLU A 33 -21.16 0.58 -8.15
C GLU A 33 -20.42 -0.77 -8.08
N GLU A 34 -20.11 -1.36 -9.23
CA GLU A 34 -19.45 -2.66 -9.35
C GLU A 34 -18.13 -2.58 -10.11
N PHE A 35 -17.12 -3.26 -9.56
CA PHE A 35 -15.78 -3.32 -10.12
C PHE A 35 -15.15 -4.68 -9.94
N SER A 36 -14.26 -5.05 -10.86
CA SER A 36 -13.42 -6.21 -10.66
C SER A 36 -12.35 -5.93 -9.60
N TYR A 37 -11.87 -6.98 -8.92
CA TYR A 37 -10.81 -6.84 -7.92
C TYR A 37 -9.53 -6.22 -8.51
N SER A 38 -9.10 -6.67 -9.69
CA SER A 38 -7.89 -6.20 -10.37
C SER A 38 -7.99 -4.72 -10.74
N GLU A 39 -9.17 -4.28 -11.18
CA GLU A 39 -9.43 -2.88 -11.47
C GLU A 39 -9.36 -2.01 -10.22
N LEU A 40 -10.02 -2.42 -9.13
CA LEU A 40 -9.96 -1.70 -7.85
C LEU A 40 -8.53 -1.61 -7.32
N LEU A 41 -7.75 -2.67 -7.48
CA LEU A 41 -6.34 -2.70 -7.09
C LEU A 41 -5.50 -1.68 -7.90
N GLY A 42 -5.74 -1.60 -9.21
CA GLY A 42 -5.11 -0.62 -10.09
C GLY A 42 -5.48 0.82 -9.70
N LEU A 43 -6.77 1.08 -9.47
CA LEU A 43 -7.27 2.38 -9.02
C LEU A 43 -6.69 2.75 -7.64
N ALA A 44 -6.62 1.81 -6.70
CA ALA A 44 -6.04 2.04 -5.38
C ALA A 44 -4.57 2.46 -5.46
N VAL A 45 -3.77 1.81 -6.32
CA VAL A 45 -2.36 2.17 -6.54
C VAL A 45 -2.22 3.56 -7.18
N GLN A 46 -3.09 3.93 -8.11
CA GLN A 46 -3.10 5.28 -8.68
C GLN A 46 -3.43 6.33 -7.63
N THR A 47 -4.46 6.08 -6.80
CA THR A 47 -4.87 6.96 -5.70
C THR A 47 -3.77 7.11 -4.66
N LEU A 48 -3.11 6.00 -4.26
CA LEU A 48 -1.97 6.02 -3.36
C LEU A 48 -0.82 6.87 -3.90
N ASN A 49 -0.44 6.69 -5.16
CA ASN A 49 0.63 7.49 -5.77
C ASN A 49 0.25 8.97 -5.87
N SER A 50 -1.01 9.31 -6.13
CA SER A 50 -1.50 10.68 -6.07
C SER A 50 -1.34 11.28 -4.68
N LEU A 51 -1.75 10.57 -3.63
CA LEU A 51 -1.60 11.02 -2.23
C LEU A 51 -0.13 11.19 -1.83
N ILE A 52 0.72 10.23 -2.20
CA ILE A 52 2.17 10.28 -1.96
C ILE A 52 2.79 11.51 -2.64
N PHE A 53 2.42 11.76 -3.90
CA PHE A 53 2.92 12.91 -4.66
C PHE A 53 2.46 14.24 -4.05
N SER A 54 1.17 14.37 -3.73
CA SER A 54 0.62 15.58 -3.09
C SER A 54 1.22 15.84 -1.70
N ALA A 55 1.62 14.80 -0.98
CA ALA A 55 2.29 14.89 0.31
C ALA A 55 3.81 15.12 0.22
N ASN A 56 4.37 15.22 -0.99
CA ASN A 56 5.81 15.30 -1.25
C ASN A 56 6.63 14.17 -0.59
N LEU A 57 6.05 12.98 -0.43
CA LEU A 57 6.73 11.82 0.17
C LEU A 57 7.47 11.02 -0.90
N GLN A 58 8.45 11.66 -1.55
CA GLN A 58 9.14 11.06 -2.67
C GLN A 58 9.83 9.75 -2.29
N ASP A 59 10.18 9.47 -1.04
CA ASP A 59 10.76 8.17 -0.71
C ASP A 59 9.79 6.98 -0.85
N LEU A 60 8.50 7.22 -1.06
CA LEU A 60 7.48 6.19 -1.21
C LEU A 60 6.99 6.05 -2.66
N ARG A 61 6.52 4.86 -3.00
CA ARG A 61 5.82 4.58 -4.26
C ARG A 61 4.87 3.39 -4.08
N ALA A 62 3.66 3.49 -4.63
CA ALA A 62 2.78 2.34 -4.78
C ALA A 62 2.94 1.67 -6.15
N VAL A 63 2.95 0.33 -6.20
CA VAL A 63 3.13 -0.45 -7.43
C VAL A 63 2.24 -1.70 -7.44
N VAL A 64 1.84 -2.15 -8.63
CA VAL A 64 1.25 -3.48 -8.86
C VAL A 64 2.32 -4.43 -9.39
N ARG A 65 2.38 -5.67 -8.88
CA ARG A 65 3.19 -6.77 -9.43
C ARG A 65 2.42 -8.08 -9.30
N ARG A 66 2.24 -8.81 -10.42
CA ARG A 66 1.60 -10.15 -10.45
C ARG A 66 0.32 -10.22 -9.60
N ASP A 67 -0.59 -9.28 -9.86
CA ASP A 67 -1.89 -9.14 -9.18
C ASP A 67 -1.86 -8.76 -7.69
N GLN A 68 -0.70 -8.32 -7.18
CA GLN A 68 -0.55 -7.79 -5.83
C GLN A 68 -0.14 -6.33 -5.87
N ALA A 69 -0.63 -5.53 -4.92
CA ALA A 69 -0.25 -4.13 -4.77
C ALA A 69 0.62 -3.92 -3.53
N PHE A 70 1.60 -3.05 -3.66
CA PHE A 70 2.60 -2.79 -2.63
C PHE A 70 2.88 -1.31 -2.48
N ILE A 71 3.12 -0.88 -1.24
CA ILE A 71 3.80 0.38 -0.93
C ILE A 71 5.28 0.05 -0.74
N VAL A 72 6.16 0.72 -1.48
CA VAL A 72 7.60 0.48 -1.52
C VAL A 72 8.32 1.69 -0.96
N TYR A 73 9.29 1.44 -0.08
CA TYR A 73 10.25 2.45 0.36
C TYR A 73 11.45 2.45 -0.60
N ARG A 74 11.52 3.47 -1.45
CA ARG A 74 12.49 3.59 -2.56
C ARG A 74 13.95 3.53 -2.10
N PRO A 75 14.38 4.23 -1.03
CA PRO A 75 15.78 4.24 -0.62
C PRO A 75 16.36 2.86 -0.26
N LEU A 76 15.52 1.90 0.14
CA LEU A 76 15.93 0.52 0.40
C LEU A 76 15.52 -0.47 -0.69
N GLY A 77 14.69 -0.06 -1.65
CA GLY A 77 14.09 -0.95 -2.64
C GLY A 77 13.25 -2.07 -2.00
N LYS A 78 12.67 -1.82 -0.82
CA LYS A 78 11.93 -2.83 -0.04
C LYS A 78 10.45 -2.49 0.08
N ILE A 79 9.65 -3.54 0.17
CA ILE A 79 8.21 -3.44 0.43
C ILE A 79 8.02 -2.96 1.88
N LEU A 80 7.28 -1.87 2.03
CA LEU A 80 6.84 -1.32 3.30
C LEU A 80 5.55 -2.00 3.77
N ALA A 81 4.58 -2.10 2.87
CA ALA A 81 3.27 -2.71 3.12
C ALA A 81 2.68 -3.32 1.83
N GLU A 82 1.76 -4.25 2.01
CA GLU A 82 0.89 -4.84 0.99
C GLU A 82 -0.47 -4.13 1.01
N VAL A 83 -1.09 -4.00 -0.16
CA VAL A 83 -2.38 -3.34 -0.35
C VAL A 83 -3.36 -4.34 -0.92
N GLY A 84 -4.53 -4.44 -0.29
CA GLY A 84 -5.63 -5.26 -0.74
C GLY A 84 -6.93 -4.48 -0.81
N VAL A 85 -7.95 -5.14 -1.36
CA VAL A 85 -9.30 -4.61 -1.47
C VAL A 85 -10.26 -5.63 -0.88
N ILE A 86 -11.17 -5.16 -0.05
CA ILE A 86 -12.32 -5.95 0.40
C ILE A 86 -13.60 -5.26 -0.04
N GLY A 87 -14.67 -6.00 -0.20
CA GLY A 87 -15.97 -5.47 -0.59
C GLY A 87 -17.04 -6.55 -0.49
N GLU A 88 -18.28 -6.16 -0.74
CA GLU A 88 -19.38 -7.10 -0.83
C GLU A 88 -19.34 -7.76 -2.22
N SER A 89 -19.36 -9.09 -2.27
CA SER A 89 -19.38 -9.80 -3.56
C SER A 89 -20.74 -9.67 -4.22
N THR A 90 -20.76 -9.53 -5.54
CA THR A 90 -21.98 -9.62 -6.36
C THR A 90 -22.04 -10.96 -7.10
N ASP A 91 -23.19 -11.26 -7.68
CA ASP A 91 -23.45 -12.52 -8.42
C ASP A 91 -22.48 -12.73 -9.59
N ASN A 92 -21.92 -11.64 -10.13
CA ASN A 92 -21.00 -11.64 -11.26
C ASN A 92 -19.52 -11.69 -10.87
N ARG A 93 -19.19 -12.08 -9.62
CA ARG A 93 -17.81 -12.06 -9.06
C ARG A 93 -17.16 -10.67 -9.09
N MET A 94 -17.97 -9.62 -9.11
CA MET A 94 -17.53 -8.24 -8.91
C MET A 94 -17.63 -7.86 -7.43
N LEU A 95 -17.05 -6.72 -7.09
CA LEU A 95 -17.11 -6.13 -5.76
C LEU A 95 -17.90 -4.83 -5.79
N ARG A 96 -18.77 -4.66 -4.79
CA ARG A 96 -19.44 -3.40 -4.46
C ARG A 96 -18.98 -2.90 -3.08
N ARG A 97 -19.12 -1.60 -2.84
CA ARG A 97 -18.71 -0.91 -1.59
C ARG A 97 -17.27 -1.26 -1.18
N PRO A 98 -16.28 -1.00 -2.05
CA PRO A 98 -14.91 -1.39 -1.79
C PRO A 98 -14.31 -0.61 -0.63
N LYS A 99 -13.48 -1.30 0.16
CA LYS A 99 -12.61 -0.74 1.18
C LYS A 99 -11.18 -1.19 0.92
N ILE A 100 -10.27 -0.23 0.93
CA ILE A 100 -8.84 -0.50 0.84
C ILE A 100 -8.33 -0.96 2.21
N ILE A 101 -7.54 -2.02 2.20
CA ILE A 101 -6.85 -2.53 3.39
C ILE A 101 -5.35 -2.52 3.14
N ILE A 102 -4.58 -2.18 4.17
CA ILE A 102 -3.13 -2.11 4.11
C ILE A 102 -2.57 -2.97 5.24
N PHE A 103 -1.75 -3.95 4.88
CA PHE A 103 -1.21 -4.91 5.82
C PHE A 103 0.29 -5.11 5.60
N GLY A 104 0.96 -5.61 6.63
CA GLY A 104 2.36 -5.97 6.57
C GLY A 104 2.59 -7.21 5.72
N ARG A 105 3.87 -7.53 5.53
CA ARG A 105 4.30 -8.67 4.69
C ARG A 105 3.56 -9.97 5.08
N LYS A 106 3.04 -10.69 4.09
CA LYS A 106 2.28 -11.95 4.26
C LYS A 106 1.02 -11.80 5.15
N GLY A 107 0.31 -10.67 5.06
CA GLY A 107 -0.95 -10.49 5.81
C GLY A 107 -0.78 -10.08 7.27
N ALA A 108 0.42 -9.71 7.71
CA ALA A 108 0.66 -9.32 9.10
C ALA A 108 -0.08 -8.02 9.45
N GLY A 109 -0.79 -7.97 10.59
CA GLY A 109 -1.43 -6.74 11.05
C GLY A 109 -0.41 -5.64 11.38
N LEU A 110 -0.72 -4.39 11.00
CA LEU A 110 0.17 -3.23 11.20
C LEU A 110 -0.07 -2.48 12.53
N ARG A 111 -0.98 -2.97 13.40
CA ARG A 111 -1.23 -2.47 14.77
C ARG A 111 -1.34 -0.94 14.88
N ASN A 112 -2.03 -0.29 13.93
CA ASN A 112 -2.24 1.16 13.92
C ASN A 112 -0.96 2.02 13.84
N LYS A 113 0.13 1.45 13.31
CA LYS A 113 1.38 2.19 13.09
C LYS A 113 1.20 3.34 12.10
N SER A 114 2.06 4.34 12.20
CA SER A 114 2.24 5.39 11.20
C SER A 114 3.14 4.93 10.05
N VAL A 115 3.11 5.67 8.93
CA VAL A 115 4.03 5.44 7.82
C VAL A 115 5.49 5.59 8.27
N GLU A 116 5.78 6.55 9.14
CA GLU A 116 7.09 6.77 9.76
C GLU A 116 7.58 5.55 10.53
N GLU A 117 6.77 5.02 11.44
CA GLU A 117 7.12 3.86 12.27
C GLU A 117 7.44 2.63 11.39
N LEU A 118 6.69 2.44 10.29
CA LEU A 118 6.98 1.36 9.34
C LEU A 118 8.34 1.56 8.65
N ILE A 119 8.68 2.79 8.28
CA ILE A 119 9.97 3.11 7.65
C ILE A 119 11.11 2.86 8.64
N GLU A 120 10.96 3.27 9.89
CA GLU A 120 11.96 3.07 10.95
C GLU A 120 12.19 1.58 11.22
N GLU A 121 11.12 0.79 11.33
CA GLU A 121 11.23 -0.66 11.49
C GLU A 121 11.93 -1.32 10.30
N LEU A 122 11.60 -0.87 9.08
CA LEU A 122 12.23 -1.38 7.87
C LEU A 122 13.72 -1.04 7.81
N ARG A 123 14.10 0.19 8.18
CA ARG A 123 15.50 0.63 8.29
C ARG A 123 16.26 -0.17 9.34
N SER A 124 15.71 -0.32 10.54
CA SER A 124 16.31 -1.09 11.65
C SER A 124 16.57 -2.55 11.24
N ARG A 125 15.57 -3.22 10.64
CA ARG A 125 15.73 -4.59 10.12
C ARG A 125 16.81 -4.70 9.05
N ASN A 126 16.88 -3.72 8.14
CA ASN A 126 17.89 -3.72 7.08
C ASN A 126 19.31 -3.52 7.61
N THR A 127 19.49 -2.63 8.59
CA THR A 127 20.79 -2.41 9.26
C THR A 127 21.25 -3.67 10.00
N ASN A 128 20.35 -4.31 10.75
CA ASN A 128 20.66 -5.54 11.48
C ASN A 128 21.02 -6.69 10.52
N ALA A 129 20.28 -6.86 9.42
CA ALA A 129 20.59 -7.86 8.42
C ALA A 129 21.97 -7.67 7.78
N ARG A 130 22.35 -6.42 7.44
CA ARG A 130 23.68 -6.11 6.90
C ARG A 130 24.79 -6.39 7.91
N ARG A 131 24.56 -6.07 9.19
CA ARG A 131 25.54 -6.33 10.26
C ARG A 131 25.78 -7.83 10.43
N ILE A 132 24.72 -8.65 10.45
CA ILE A 132 24.83 -10.11 10.55
C ILE A 132 25.62 -10.66 9.35
N GLN A 133 25.27 -10.25 8.12
CA GLN A 133 25.99 -10.67 6.91
C GLN A 133 27.48 -10.29 6.93
N LEU A 134 27.83 -9.14 7.50
CA LEU A 134 29.23 -8.72 7.65
C LEU A 134 29.97 -9.61 8.65
N MET A 135 29.35 -9.92 9.80
CA MET A 135 29.94 -10.79 10.82
C MET A 135 30.14 -12.23 10.32
N ASP A 136 29.19 -12.76 9.56
CA ASP A 136 29.31 -14.10 8.97
C ASP A 136 30.47 -14.17 7.96
N ARG A 137 30.65 -13.14 7.13
CA ARG A 137 31.79 -13.05 6.20
C ARG A 137 33.14 -12.98 6.91
N LEU A 138 33.20 -12.33 8.06
CA LEU A 138 34.42 -12.24 8.87
C LEU A 138 34.74 -13.57 9.54
N LYS A 139 33.73 -14.33 9.98
CA LYS A 139 33.91 -15.69 10.55
C LYS A 139 34.40 -16.72 9.55
N THR A 140 34.00 -16.62 8.28
CA THR A 140 34.45 -17.53 7.20
C THR A 140 35.85 -17.21 6.66
N ARG A 141 36.51 -16.15 7.15
CA ARG A 141 37.86 -15.73 6.72
C ARG A 141 38.97 -16.11 7.71
N ASN A 142 38.63 -16.64 8.88
CA ASN A 142 39.54 -17.25 9.85
C ASN A 142 39.37 -18.77 9.85
#